data_AF-A0AAD7J546-F1
#
_entry.id   AF-A0AAD7J546-F1
#
_cell.length_a   1.000
_cell.length_b   1.000
_cell.length_c   1.000
_cell.angle_alpha   90.00
_cell.angle_beta   90.00
_cell.angle_gamma   90.00
#
_symmetry.space_group_name_H-M   'P 1'
#
loop_
_entity.id
_entity.type
_entity.pdbx_description
1 polymer ?
#
loop_
_entity_poly.entity_id
_entity_poly.type
_entity_poly.pdbx_seq_one_letter_code
_entity_poly.pdbx_strand_id
1 'polypeptide(L)'
;NDIARIPETHLGTVFTMILKTGLQGFCPDLEGPVQSRYNQLHRHLAVSGFQFLSASFALCALDVNPKVAENTTLLCDMYDNYIYGTLAQKTKMERRRPGSLAQSIKNGVEYKGCARVGVPFFSPLPPKPRIRIDPLPPASQIGSILPPDVPVDSFTPEFFNALTLKERARYTNTGVAFPLKEFAFHEEHANWKKMGKKDFMFVYGNDVLAQYDIPSAEDIDALPKSDAEDDEEEAEIDLEDTDEEEGEGD
;
A
#
# COMPACT_ATOMS: atom_id res chain seq x y z
N ASN A 1 1.01 -12.77 -32.62
CA ASN A 1 1.48 -11.88 -31.54
C ASN A 1 0.28 -11.63 -30.65
N ASP A 2 0.24 -12.24 -29.47
CA ASP A 2 -0.98 -12.28 -28.65
C ASP A 2 -1.39 -10.91 -28.09
N ILE A 3 -0.44 -9.98 -28.05
CA ILE A 3 -0.64 -8.57 -27.65
C ILE A 3 -1.64 -7.86 -28.57
N ALA A 4 -1.67 -8.19 -29.87
CA ALA A 4 -2.58 -7.57 -30.83
C ALA A 4 -4.06 -7.94 -30.59
N ARG A 5 -4.35 -8.86 -29.67
CA ARG A 5 -5.72 -9.24 -29.28
C ARG A 5 -6.31 -8.34 -28.21
N ILE A 6 -5.48 -7.55 -27.52
CA ILE A 6 -5.93 -6.62 -26.48
C ILE A 6 -6.32 -5.30 -27.17
N PRO A 7 -7.53 -4.75 -26.93
CA PRO A 7 -7.93 -3.49 -27.56
C PRO A 7 -7.05 -2.31 -27.12
N GLU A 8 -6.69 -1.45 -28.07
CA GLU A 8 -5.79 -0.30 -27.84
C GLU A 8 -6.30 0.64 -26.74
N THR A 9 -7.61 0.81 -26.63
CA THR A 9 -8.27 1.62 -25.58
C THR A 9 -7.93 1.14 -24.17
N HIS A 10 -7.84 -0.18 -23.99
CA HIS A 10 -7.52 -0.78 -22.71
C HIS A 10 -6.03 -0.67 -22.40
N LEU A 11 -5.18 -0.82 -23.41
CA LEU A 11 -3.73 -0.58 -23.28
C LEU A 11 -3.45 0.88 -22.89
N GLY A 12 -4.11 1.84 -23.56
CA GLY A 12 -4.01 3.26 -23.23
C GLY A 12 -4.41 3.57 -21.79
N THR A 13 -5.43 2.87 -21.27
CA THR A 13 -5.84 3.00 -19.87
C THR A 13 -4.77 2.49 -18.92
N VAL A 14 -4.20 1.30 -19.16
CA VAL A 14 -3.11 0.75 -18.32
C VAL A 14 -1.86 1.63 -18.36
N PHE A 15 -1.50 2.18 -19.53
CA PHE A 15 -0.39 3.13 -19.61
C PHE A 15 -0.68 4.43 -18.86
N THR A 16 -1.91 4.93 -18.95
CA THR A 16 -2.35 6.10 -18.17
C THR A 16 -2.25 5.84 -16.67
N MET A 17 -2.57 4.64 -16.19
CA MET A 17 -2.39 4.27 -14.77
C MET A 17 -0.93 4.39 -14.34
N ILE A 18 0.02 3.94 -15.16
CA ILE A 18 1.46 4.05 -14.86
C ILE A 18 1.87 5.53 -14.81
N LEU A 19 1.48 6.33 -15.80
CA LEU A 19 1.84 7.76 -15.86
C LEU A 19 1.27 8.55 -14.67
N LYS A 20 0.04 8.25 -14.25
CA LYS A 20 -0.60 8.89 -13.08
C LYS A 20 0.14 8.64 -11.77
N THR A 21 0.94 7.58 -11.67
CA THR A 21 1.78 7.32 -10.49
C THR A 21 3.11 8.08 -10.48
N GLY A 22 3.39 8.88 -11.52
CA GLY A 22 4.65 9.61 -11.66
C GLY A 22 5.81 8.75 -12.17
N LEU A 23 5.56 7.50 -12.57
CA LEU A 23 6.57 6.64 -13.16
C LEU A 23 6.76 6.97 -14.64
N GLN A 24 8.02 7.00 -15.08
CA GLN A 24 8.36 7.21 -16.50
C GLN A 24 8.03 5.99 -17.38
N GLY A 25 7.82 4.84 -16.77
CA GLY A 25 7.48 3.60 -17.45
C GLY A 25 7.45 2.43 -16.49
N PHE A 26 7.11 1.26 -17.03
CA PHE A 26 7.08 0.03 -16.25
C PHE A 26 8.46 -0.65 -16.26
N CYS A 27 9.28 -0.40 -15.24
CA CYS A 27 10.63 -0.92 -15.12
C CYS A 27 10.93 -1.35 -13.67
N PRO A 28 10.44 -2.51 -13.22
CA PRO A 28 10.70 -3.00 -11.87
C PRO A 28 12.21 -3.23 -11.66
N ASP A 29 12.71 -2.90 -10.48
CA ASP A 29 14.10 -3.13 -10.11
C ASP A 29 14.31 -4.60 -9.72
N LEU A 30 15.11 -5.29 -10.51
CA LEU A 30 15.39 -6.73 -10.39
C LEU A 30 16.56 -7.05 -9.45
N GLU A 31 17.37 -6.05 -9.08
CA GLU A 31 18.58 -6.23 -8.27
C GLU A 31 18.40 -5.73 -6.84
N GLY A 32 17.51 -4.76 -6.64
CA GLY A 32 17.19 -4.20 -5.33
C GLY A 32 16.23 -5.04 -4.47
N PRO A 33 15.85 -4.52 -3.30
CA PRO A 33 14.91 -5.18 -2.41
C PRO A 33 13.53 -5.35 -3.05
N VAL A 34 12.98 -6.56 -2.99
CA VAL A 34 11.62 -6.90 -3.46
C VAL A 34 10.56 -6.00 -2.81
N GLN A 35 10.76 -5.66 -1.54
CA GLN A 35 9.83 -4.86 -0.75
C GLN A 35 10.13 -3.35 -0.79
N SER A 36 10.97 -2.88 -1.72
CA SER A 36 11.15 -1.44 -1.92
C SER A 36 9.82 -0.80 -2.34
N ARG A 37 9.54 0.45 -1.92
CA ARG A 37 8.31 1.14 -2.33
C ARG A 37 8.15 1.21 -3.84
N TYR A 38 9.28 1.40 -4.55
CA TYR A 38 9.33 1.38 -6.01
C TYR A 38 8.85 0.05 -6.60
N ASN A 39 9.33 -1.08 -6.08
CA ASN A 39 8.93 -2.40 -6.55
C ASN A 39 7.51 -2.79 -6.10
N GLN A 40 7.09 -2.38 -4.91
CA GLN A 40 5.71 -2.55 -4.45
C GLN A 40 4.72 -1.78 -5.33
N LEU A 41 5.08 -0.56 -5.76
CA LEU A 41 4.29 0.23 -6.70
C LEU A 41 4.17 -0.47 -8.07
N HIS A 42 5.28 -1.00 -8.60
CA HIS A 42 5.26 -1.77 -9.85
C HIS A 42 4.40 -3.04 -9.76
N ARG A 43 4.50 -3.78 -8.65
CA ARG A 43 3.64 -4.94 -8.40
C ARG A 43 2.17 -4.54 -8.36
N HIS A 44 1.84 -3.49 -7.62
CA HIS A 44 0.48 -3.00 -7.52
C HIS A 44 -0.06 -2.59 -8.91
N LEU A 45 0.70 -1.84 -9.70
CA LEU A 45 0.32 -1.43 -11.06
C LEU A 45 0.10 -2.62 -12.00
N ALA A 46 0.97 -3.63 -11.94
CA ALA A 46 0.82 -4.83 -12.75
C ALA A 46 -0.43 -5.62 -12.39
N VAL A 47 -0.68 -5.82 -11.09
CA VAL A 47 -1.83 -6.60 -10.59
C VAL A 47 -3.14 -5.85 -10.86
N SER A 48 -3.20 -4.56 -10.51
CA SER A 48 -4.38 -3.72 -10.77
C SER A 48 -4.68 -3.56 -12.25
N GLY A 49 -3.67 -3.36 -13.10
CA GLY A 49 -3.82 -3.31 -14.54
C GLY A 49 -4.33 -4.64 -15.11
N PHE A 50 -3.80 -5.77 -14.65
CA PHE A 50 -4.28 -7.09 -15.06
C PHE A 50 -5.73 -7.33 -14.65
N GLN A 51 -6.09 -6.95 -13.41
CA GLN A 51 -7.46 -7.06 -12.90
C GLN A 51 -8.43 -6.18 -13.69
N PHE A 52 -8.04 -4.95 -14.00
CA PHE A 52 -8.80 -4.06 -14.87
C PHE A 52 -9.04 -4.71 -16.25
N LEU A 53 -7.99 -5.20 -16.91
CA LEU A 53 -8.11 -5.86 -18.21
C LEU A 53 -8.99 -7.11 -18.16
N SER A 54 -8.89 -7.89 -17.08
CA SER A 54 -9.71 -9.08 -16.89
C SER A 54 -11.19 -8.72 -16.66
N ALA A 55 -11.47 -7.71 -15.84
CA ALA A 55 -12.82 -7.27 -15.52
C ALA A 55 -13.52 -6.62 -16.72
N SER A 56 -12.77 -5.91 -17.57
CA SER A 56 -13.27 -5.32 -18.81
C SER A 56 -13.40 -6.33 -19.96
N PHE A 57 -13.21 -7.63 -19.71
CA PHE A 57 -13.25 -8.71 -20.71
C PHE A 57 -12.22 -8.56 -21.85
N ALA A 58 -11.22 -7.67 -21.70
CA ALA A 58 -10.17 -7.42 -22.69
C ALA A 58 -9.22 -8.62 -22.84
N LEU A 59 -9.19 -9.52 -21.85
CA LEU A 59 -8.40 -10.75 -21.85
C LEU A 59 -9.21 -12.00 -22.24
N CYS A 60 -10.46 -11.88 -22.69
CA CYS A 60 -11.28 -13.02 -23.09
C CYS A 60 -10.62 -13.88 -24.18
N ALA A 61 -9.89 -13.26 -25.11
CA ALA A 61 -9.18 -13.96 -26.17
C ALA A 61 -7.96 -14.77 -25.68
N LEU A 62 -7.62 -14.69 -24.39
CA LEU A 62 -6.53 -15.40 -23.73
C LEU A 62 -7.03 -16.45 -22.72
N ASP A 63 -8.35 -16.70 -22.65
CA ASP A 63 -8.98 -17.71 -21.79
C ASP A 63 -8.59 -17.58 -20.30
N VAL A 64 -8.51 -16.34 -19.82
CA VAL A 64 -8.18 -16.05 -18.42
C VAL A 64 -9.36 -16.42 -17.53
N ASN A 65 -9.11 -17.24 -16.50
CA ASN A 65 -10.13 -17.58 -15.51
C ASN A 65 -10.42 -16.35 -14.61
N PRO A 66 -11.64 -15.79 -14.65
CA PRO A 66 -11.96 -14.57 -13.90
C PRO A 66 -11.83 -14.75 -12.38
N LYS A 67 -12.11 -15.95 -11.85
CA LYS A 67 -11.96 -16.24 -10.42
C LYS A 67 -10.51 -16.18 -9.96
N VAL A 68 -9.57 -16.52 -10.84
CA VAL A 68 -8.14 -16.44 -10.57
C VAL A 68 -7.68 -14.99 -10.67
N ALA A 69 -8.22 -14.22 -11.61
CA ALA A 69 -7.91 -12.81 -11.78
C ALA A 69 -8.37 -11.94 -10.60
N GLU A 70 -9.47 -12.29 -9.92
CA GLU A 70 -9.91 -11.57 -8.72
C GLU A 70 -9.00 -11.81 -7.50
N ASN A 71 -8.22 -12.89 -7.48
CA ASN A 71 -7.37 -13.22 -6.35
C ASN A 71 -6.06 -12.40 -6.37
N THR A 72 -6.10 -11.23 -5.74
CA THR A 72 -4.94 -10.32 -5.62
C THR A 72 -3.71 -10.97 -4.99
N THR A 73 -3.88 -11.84 -3.98
CA THR A 73 -2.73 -12.50 -3.32
C THR A 73 -2.00 -13.44 -4.27
N LEU A 74 -2.75 -14.28 -4.99
CA LEU A 74 -2.21 -15.17 -5.99
C LEU A 74 -1.54 -14.39 -7.13
N LEU A 75 -2.16 -13.29 -7.60
CA LEU A 75 -1.56 -12.46 -8.64
C LEU A 75 -0.26 -11.79 -8.20
N CYS A 76 -0.19 -11.31 -6.95
CA CYS A 76 1.05 -10.79 -6.37
C CYS A 76 2.15 -11.86 -6.33
N ASP A 77 1.81 -13.08 -5.91
CA ASP A 77 2.77 -14.20 -5.88
C ASP A 77 3.22 -14.60 -7.29
N MET A 78 2.30 -14.66 -8.25
CA MET A 78 2.62 -14.93 -9.66
C MET A 78 3.53 -13.85 -10.25
N TYR A 79 3.25 -12.58 -9.94
CA TYR A 79 4.06 -11.45 -10.34
C TYR A 79 5.48 -11.56 -9.76
N ASP A 80 5.62 -11.77 -8.45
CA ASP A 80 6.92 -11.85 -7.78
C ASP A 80 7.73 -13.05 -8.32
N ASN A 81 7.09 -14.20 -8.50
CA ASN A 81 7.73 -15.38 -9.11
C ASN A 81 8.22 -15.10 -10.54
N TYR A 82 7.43 -14.40 -11.36
CA TYR A 82 7.81 -14.07 -12.72
C TYR A 82 8.97 -13.06 -12.76
N ILE A 83 8.85 -11.96 -12.01
CA ILE A 83 9.82 -10.86 -12.01
C ILE A 83 11.16 -11.30 -11.39
N TYR A 84 11.14 -11.83 -10.17
CA TYR A 84 12.37 -12.15 -9.45
C TYR A 84 12.89 -13.57 -9.71
N GLY A 85 12.04 -14.44 -10.26
CA GLY A 85 12.47 -15.74 -10.76
C GLY A 85 12.90 -15.66 -12.22
N THR A 86 11.95 -15.45 -13.12
CA THR A 86 12.20 -15.57 -14.57
C THR A 86 12.96 -14.36 -15.13
N LEU A 87 12.47 -13.15 -14.89
CA LEU A 87 13.03 -11.94 -15.51
C LEU A 87 14.42 -11.62 -14.95
N ALA A 88 14.60 -11.70 -13.62
CA ALA A 88 15.91 -11.53 -12.99
C ALA A 88 16.95 -12.54 -13.49
N GLN A 89 16.58 -13.81 -13.68
CA GLN A 89 17.48 -14.81 -14.28
C GLN A 89 17.87 -14.45 -15.72
N LYS A 90 16.91 -14.03 -16.54
CA LYS A 90 17.17 -13.58 -17.92
C LYS A 90 18.13 -12.38 -17.94
N THR A 91 17.89 -11.38 -17.11
CA THR A 91 18.75 -10.19 -16.97
C THR A 91 20.16 -10.58 -16.51
N LYS A 92 20.28 -11.50 -15.55
CA LYS A 92 21.57 -12.00 -15.07
C LYS A 92 22.34 -12.77 -16.15
N MET A 93 21.66 -13.58 -16.97
CA MET A 93 22.27 -14.26 -18.11
C MET A 93 22.81 -13.25 -19.12
N GLU A 94 21.99 -12.27 -19.49
CA GLU A 94 22.36 -11.24 -20.46
C GLU A 94 23.52 -10.36 -19.95
N ARG A 95 23.53 -9.99 -18.66
CA ARG A 95 24.64 -9.24 -18.03
C ARG A 95 25.94 -10.03 -18.02
N ARG A 96 25.88 -11.35 -17.77
CA ARG A 96 27.06 -12.23 -17.74
C ARG A 96 27.66 -12.42 -19.13
N ARG A 97 26.80 -12.57 -20.15
CA ARG A 97 27.21 -12.73 -21.54
C ARG A 97 26.16 -12.08 -22.44
N PRO A 98 26.44 -10.87 -22.95
CA PRO A 98 25.57 -10.20 -23.90
C PRO A 98 25.27 -11.10 -25.10
N GLY A 99 24.00 -11.14 -25.53
CA GLY A 99 23.50 -12.01 -26.59
C GLY A 99 23.22 -13.45 -26.17
N SER A 100 23.49 -13.84 -24.92
CA SER A 100 23.21 -15.20 -24.45
C SER A 100 21.71 -15.48 -24.35
N LEU A 101 20.87 -14.49 -24.07
CA LEU A 101 19.42 -14.66 -24.07
C LEU A 101 18.90 -14.94 -25.47
N ALA A 102 19.36 -14.17 -26.47
CA ALA A 102 19.00 -14.38 -27.86
C ALA A 102 19.45 -15.76 -28.35
N GLN A 103 20.66 -16.19 -27.97
CA GLN A 103 21.14 -17.53 -28.28
C GLN A 103 20.33 -18.62 -27.57
N SER A 104 19.99 -18.44 -26.30
CA SER A 104 19.14 -19.39 -25.55
C SER A 104 17.74 -19.51 -26.12
N ILE A 105 17.18 -18.42 -26.66
CA ILE A 105 15.87 -18.45 -27.33
C ILE A 105 15.98 -19.23 -28.64
N LYS A 106 17.00 -18.95 -29.47
CA LYS A 106 17.27 -19.73 -30.70
C LYS A 106 17.45 -21.22 -30.40
N ASN A 107 18.31 -21.55 -29.43
CA ASN A 107 18.56 -22.92 -29.02
C ASN A 107 17.30 -23.56 -28.39
N GLY A 108 16.47 -22.80 -27.66
CA GLY A 108 15.24 -23.30 -27.05
C GLY A 108 14.14 -23.62 -28.06
N VAL A 109 14.07 -22.88 -29.17
CA VAL A 109 13.23 -23.20 -30.33
C VAL A 109 13.72 -24.49 -30.99
N GLU A 110 15.03 -24.68 -31.11
CA GLU A 110 15.62 -25.94 -31.61
C GLU A 110 15.38 -27.13 -30.65
N TYR A 111 15.51 -26.93 -29.33
CA TYR A 111 15.34 -27.99 -28.32
C TYR A 111 13.89 -28.48 -28.18
N LYS A 112 12.89 -27.65 -28.46
CA LYS A 112 11.47 -28.10 -28.50
C LYS A 112 11.19 -29.09 -29.65
N GLY A 113 12.16 -29.30 -30.56
CA GLY A 113 12.13 -30.34 -31.59
C GLY A 113 12.75 -31.69 -31.23
N CYS A 114 13.34 -31.86 -30.03
CA CYS A 114 13.91 -33.15 -29.60
C CYS A 114 13.37 -33.58 -28.23
N ALA A 115 12.85 -34.80 -28.17
CA ALA A 115 12.34 -35.42 -26.95
C ALA A 115 13.38 -35.40 -25.82
N ARG A 116 12.93 -35.05 -24.61
CA ARG A 116 13.76 -34.92 -23.40
C ARG A 116 14.36 -36.28 -23.03
N VAL A 117 15.67 -36.45 -23.17
CA VAL A 117 16.43 -37.49 -22.46
C VAL A 117 16.93 -36.86 -21.16
N GLY A 118 16.53 -37.46 -20.04
CA GLY A 118 16.79 -36.95 -18.69
C GLY A 118 18.28 -36.84 -18.39
N VAL A 119 18.68 -35.71 -17.81
CA VAL A 119 19.99 -35.52 -17.17
C VAL A 119 19.81 -35.41 -15.66
N PRO A 120 20.70 -36.03 -14.86
CA PRO A 120 20.51 -36.17 -13.43
C PRO A 120 20.73 -34.86 -12.68
N PHE A 121 19.92 -34.69 -11.63
CA PHE A 121 19.86 -33.55 -10.73
C PHE A 121 21.10 -33.50 -9.83
N PHE A 122 22.00 -32.54 -10.05
CA PHE A 122 23.03 -32.19 -9.07
C PHE A 122 22.42 -31.23 -8.04
N SER A 123 22.28 -31.69 -6.80
CA SER A 123 21.83 -30.85 -5.68
C SER A 123 22.93 -29.86 -5.26
N PRO A 124 22.67 -28.55 -5.22
CA PRO A 124 23.63 -27.58 -4.72
C PRO A 124 23.67 -27.59 -3.18
N LEU A 125 24.87 -27.40 -2.61
CA LEU A 125 25.11 -27.32 -1.17
C LEU A 125 24.26 -26.24 -0.50
N PRO A 126 23.87 -26.44 0.78
CA PRO A 126 23.01 -25.51 1.49
C PRO A 126 23.69 -24.13 1.64
N PRO A 127 22.97 -23.02 1.41
CA PRO A 127 23.52 -21.68 1.50
C PRO A 127 23.86 -21.33 2.95
N LYS A 128 25.09 -20.84 3.18
CA LYS A 128 25.51 -20.25 4.46
C LYS A 128 24.61 -19.06 4.82
N PRO A 129 24.04 -18.99 6.04
CA PRO A 129 23.23 -17.85 6.45
C PRO A 129 24.11 -16.59 6.55
N ARG A 130 23.71 -15.53 5.84
CA ARG A 130 24.28 -14.19 5.96
C ARG A 130 23.36 -13.36 6.84
N ILE A 131 23.83 -12.99 8.04
CA ILE A 131 23.16 -12.03 8.90
C ILE A 131 23.41 -10.65 8.28
N ARG A 132 22.37 -10.02 7.75
CA ARG A 132 22.41 -8.62 7.33
C ARG A 132 22.10 -7.75 8.55
N ILE A 133 23.03 -6.88 8.91
CA ILE A 133 22.80 -5.81 9.87
C ILE A 133 22.58 -4.58 9.01
N ASP A 134 21.33 -4.22 8.77
CA ASP A 134 21.01 -2.97 8.09
C ASP A 134 21.30 -1.81 9.05
N PRO A 135 22.08 -0.79 8.66
CA PRO A 135 22.26 0.39 9.50
C PRO A 135 20.90 1.05 9.69
N LEU A 136 20.53 1.29 10.95
CA LEU A 136 19.27 1.93 11.28
C LEU A 136 19.20 3.26 10.50
N PRO A 137 18.12 3.53 9.74
CA PRO A 137 17.97 4.83 9.10
C PRO A 137 18.13 5.93 10.16
N PRO A 138 18.73 7.09 9.80
CA PRO A 138 18.79 8.21 10.71
C PRO A 138 17.37 8.51 11.17
N ALA A 139 17.17 8.61 12.49
CA ALA A 139 15.87 8.90 13.06
C ALA A 139 15.33 10.16 12.37
N SER A 140 14.20 10.02 11.67
CA SER A 140 13.46 11.17 11.16
C SER A 140 13.19 12.10 12.34
N GLN A 141 13.40 13.40 12.15
CA GLN A 141 12.97 14.41 13.10
C GLN A 141 11.44 14.36 13.15
N ILE A 142 10.89 13.52 14.02
CA ILE A 142 9.48 13.55 14.38
C ILE A 142 9.27 14.96 14.94
N GLY A 143 8.41 15.74 14.30
CA GLY A 143 8.05 17.05 14.82
C GLY A 143 7.64 16.91 16.29
N SER A 144 8.13 17.78 17.16
CA SER A 144 7.81 17.77 18.59
C SER A 144 6.35 18.14 18.89
N ILE A 145 5.58 18.47 17.85
CA ILE A 145 4.19 18.90 17.93
C ILE A 145 3.31 17.68 17.73
N LEU A 146 2.50 17.37 18.74
CA LEU A 146 1.51 16.31 18.66
C LEU A 146 0.39 16.72 17.67
N PRO A 147 -0.16 15.79 16.87
CA PRO A 147 -1.22 16.11 15.93
C PRO A 147 -2.45 16.69 16.65
N PRO A 148 -3.01 17.82 16.19
CA PRO A 148 -4.31 18.29 16.65
C PRO A 148 -5.39 17.37 16.08
N ASP A 149 -6.43 17.08 16.88
CA ASP A 149 -7.61 16.30 16.47
C ASP A 149 -7.37 14.83 16.08
N VAL A 150 -6.59 14.10 16.90
CA VAL A 150 -6.50 12.64 16.79
C VAL A 150 -7.22 11.93 17.95
N PRO A 151 -7.83 10.75 17.70
CA PRO A 151 -8.38 9.90 18.75
C PRO A 151 -7.32 9.55 19.80
N VAL A 152 -7.72 9.46 21.07
CA VAL A 152 -6.82 9.21 22.21
C VAL A 152 -6.04 7.90 22.06
N ASP A 153 -6.66 6.89 21.45
CA ASP A 153 -6.09 5.58 21.17
C ASP A 153 -5.03 5.55 20.05
N SER A 154 -4.77 6.69 19.41
CA SER A 154 -3.60 6.88 18.56
C SER A 154 -2.29 6.85 19.37
N PHE A 155 -2.38 7.06 20.69
CA PHE A 155 -1.25 7.03 21.62
C PHE A 155 -1.29 5.77 22.49
N THR A 156 -0.10 5.28 22.89
CA THR A 156 -0.04 4.24 23.92
C THR A 156 -0.44 4.84 25.28
N PRO A 157 -1.14 4.09 26.15
CA PRO A 157 -1.53 4.59 27.47
C PRO A 157 -0.34 5.12 28.29
N GLU A 158 0.79 4.43 28.23
CA GLU A 158 2.04 4.85 28.90
C GLU A 158 2.55 6.21 28.41
N PHE A 159 2.50 6.45 27.09
CA PHE A 159 2.94 7.72 26.51
C PHE A 159 1.98 8.85 26.85
N PHE A 160 0.68 8.62 26.68
CA PHE A 160 -0.35 9.64 26.93
C PHE A 160 -0.38 10.07 28.39
N ASN A 161 -0.32 9.13 29.33
CA ASN A 161 -0.38 9.42 30.76
C ASN A 161 0.90 10.13 31.27
N ALA A 162 2.00 10.06 30.52
CA ALA A 162 3.21 10.83 30.78
C ALA A 162 3.16 12.28 30.27
N LEU A 163 2.17 12.64 29.44
CA LEU A 163 2.00 14.00 28.92
C LEU A 163 1.56 14.99 30.00
N THR A 164 1.84 16.27 29.76
CA THR A 164 1.38 17.34 30.66
C THR A 164 -0.14 17.45 30.65
N LEU A 165 -0.71 18.01 31.72
CA LEU A 165 -2.16 18.20 31.84
C LEU A 165 -2.72 19.06 30.68
N LYS A 166 -1.97 20.09 30.25
CA LYS A 166 -2.31 20.95 29.11
C LYS A 166 -2.38 20.18 27.79
N GLU A 167 -1.46 19.25 27.56
CA GLU A 167 -1.45 18.43 26.34
C GLU A 167 -2.58 17.40 26.36
N ARG A 168 -2.81 16.74 27.49
CA ARG A 168 -3.91 15.77 27.64
C ARG A 168 -5.28 16.42 27.47
N ALA A 169 -5.45 17.64 27.99
CA ALA A 169 -6.71 18.39 27.87
C ALA A 169 -7.14 18.60 26.41
N ARG A 170 -6.19 18.70 25.46
CA ARG A 170 -6.47 18.83 24.02
C ARG A 170 -7.23 17.64 23.44
N TYR A 171 -7.12 16.45 24.04
CA TYR A 171 -7.70 15.22 23.52
C TYR A 171 -8.98 14.76 24.25
N THR A 172 -9.50 15.57 25.18
CA THR A 172 -10.69 15.22 25.99
C THR A 172 -11.94 14.98 25.12
N ASN A 173 -12.04 15.64 23.96
CA ASN A 173 -13.22 15.60 23.10
C ASN A 173 -13.09 14.70 21.86
N THR A 174 -11.91 14.14 21.58
CA THR A 174 -11.68 13.40 20.32
C THR A 174 -12.33 12.01 20.35
N GLY A 175 -12.29 11.35 21.51
CA GLY A 175 -12.85 10.01 21.72
C GLY A 175 -11.88 8.90 21.32
N VAL A 176 -12.44 7.71 21.04
CA VAL A 176 -11.69 6.49 20.69
C VAL A 176 -12.08 6.02 19.30
N ALA A 177 -11.11 5.59 18.50
CA ALA A 177 -11.34 5.04 17.15
C ALA A 177 -11.36 3.51 17.09
N PHE A 178 -10.59 2.83 17.93
CA PHE A 178 -10.42 1.39 17.93
C PHE A 178 -10.84 0.76 19.25
N PRO A 179 -11.53 -0.40 19.21
CA PRO A 179 -11.79 -1.16 20.42
C PRO A 179 -10.50 -1.79 20.95
N LEU A 180 -10.56 -2.35 22.15
CA LEU A 180 -9.48 -3.16 22.72
C LEU A 180 -9.00 -4.24 21.74
N LYS A 181 -7.71 -4.60 21.85
CA LYS A 181 -7.04 -5.56 20.96
C LYS A 181 -7.79 -6.89 20.87
N GLU A 182 -8.49 -7.30 21.93
CA GLU A 182 -9.29 -8.53 21.99
C GLU A 182 -10.44 -8.54 20.97
N PHE A 183 -11.05 -7.39 20.72
CA PHE A 183 -12.17 -7.24 19.78
C PHE A 183 -11.72 -6.83 18.37
N ALA A 184 -10.44 -6.50 18.19
CA ALA A 184 -9.89 -6.04 16.90
C ALA A 184 -9.66 -7.19 15.89
N PHE A 185 -9.45 -8.43 16.37
CA PHE A 185 -9.02 -9.56 15.52
C PHE A 185 -10.13 -10.53 15.09
N HIS A 186 -11.39 -10.32 15.51
CA HIS A 186 -12.50 -11.23 15.20
C HIS A 186 -13.32 -10.80 13.97
N GLU A 187 -14.09 -11.73 13.40
CA GLU A 187 -15.09 -11.49 12.31
C GLU A 187 -16.11 -10.39 12.67
N GLU A 188 -16.17 -10.00 13.94
CA GLU A 188 -17.02 -8.94 14.48
C GLU A 188 -16.57 -7.51 14.11
N HIS A 189 -15.44 -7.34 13.42
CA HIS A 189 -15.02 -6.02 12.91
C HIS A 189 -16.04 -5.39 11.95
N ALA A 190 -16.87 -6.21 11.29
CA ALA A 190 -17.95 -5.73 10.46
C ALA A 190 -19.10 -5.08 11.26
N ASN A 191 -19.25 -5.45 12.54
CA ASN A 191 -20.34 -4.96 13.39
C ASN A 191 -20.01 -3.58 13.93
N TRP A 192 -18.84 -3.38 14.55
CA TRP A 192 -18.50 -2.09 15.16
C TRP A 192 -18.15 -1.01 14.13
N LYS A 193 -17.68 -1.37 12.93
CA LYS A 193 -17.49 -0.40 11.82
C LYS A 193 -18.79 0.23 11.32
N LYS A 194 -19.93 -0.44 11.53
CA LYS A 194 -21.26 0.04 11.11
C LYS A 194 -22.01 0.75 12.24
N MET A 195 -21.47 0.73 13.46
CA MET A 195 -22.07 1.40 14.61
C MET A 195 -21.85 2.91 14.52
N GLY A 196 -22.83 3.68 15.02
CA GLY A 196 -22.64 5.12 15.22
C GLY A 196 -21.62 5.38 16.33
N LYS A 197 -20.96 6.55 16.31
CA LYS A 197 -19.95 6.95 17.30
C LYS A 197 -20.44 6.78 18.75
N LYS A 198 -21.69 7.13 19.04
CA LYS A 198 -22.28 7.01 20.39
C LYS A 198 -22.41 5.56 20.84
N ASP A 199 -22.92 4.69 19.98
CA ASP A 199 -23.09 3.27 20.27
C ASP A 199 -21.73 2.58 20.42
N PHE A 200 -20.77 2.94 19.56
CA PHE A 200 -19.40 2.46 19.66
C PHE A 200 -18.75 2.86 20.99
N MET A 201 -18.87 4.13 21.38
CA MET A 201 -18.31 4.61 22.64
C MET A 201 -18.95 3.93 23.86
N PHE A 202 -20.26 3.66 23.80
CA PHE A 202 -20.98 2.97 24.86
C PHE A 202 -20.53 1.51 25.02
N VAL A 203 -20.35 0.80 23.91
CA VAL A 203 -20.04 -0.65 23.92
C VAL A 203 -18.55 -0.92 24.11
N TYR A 204 -17.67 -0.15 23.46
CA TYR A 204 -16.22 -0.42 23.43
C TYR A 204 -15.37 0.75 23.94
N GLY A 205 -15.83 1.98 23.78
CA GLY A 205 -15.01 3.16 24.05
C GLY A 205 -14.65 3.34 25.53
N ASN A 206 -15.58 3.05 26.45
CA ASN A 206 -15.35 3.25 27.89
C ASN A 206 -14.20 2.37 28.43
N ASP A 207 -14.10 1.12 27.97
CA ASP A 207 -13.03 0.20 28.39
C ASP A 207 -11.65 0.62 27.87
N VAL A 208 -11.62 1.26 26.70
CA VAL A 208 -10.40 1.85 26.14
C VAL A 208 -10.03 3.11 26.91
N LEU A 209 -10.98 4.03 27.13
CA LEU A 209 -10.75 5.28 27.87
C LEU A 209 -10.28 5.02 29.30
N ALA A 210 -10.69 3.94 29.95
CA ALA A 210 -10.25 3.57 31.30
C ALA A 210 -8.74 3.32 31.43
N GLN A 211 -8.01 3.15 30.32
CA GLN A 211 -6.54 3.03 30.33
C GLN A 211 -5.83 4.39 30.34
N TYR A 212 -6.56 5.47 30.06
CA TYR A 212 -6.03 6.82 29.90
C TYR A 212 -6.45 7.70 31.08
N ASP A 213 -5.49 8.43 31.64
CA ASP A 213 -5.74 9.43 32.67
C ASP A 213 -6.23 10.72 32.02
N ILE A 214 -7.53 10.78 31.70
CA ILE A 214 -8.17 11.93 31.05
C ILE A 214 -8.45 13.01 32.09
N PRO A 215 -7.97 14.26 31.90
CA PRO A 215 -8.22 15.35 32.84
C PRO A 215 -9.72 15.61 33.04
N SER A 216 -10.12 15.86 34.28
CA SER A 216 -11.50 16.27 34.57
C SER A 216 -11.75 17.72 34.15
N ALA A 217 -13.00 18.11 34.02
CA ALA A 217 -13.36 19.50 33.69
C ALA A 217 -12.82 20.51 34.72
N GLU A 218 -12.69 20.11 35.99
CA GLU A 218 -12.12 20.94 37.05
C GLU A 218 -10.62 21.14 36.86
N ASP A 219 -9.90 20.07 36.46
CA ASP A 219 -8.47 20.14 36.17
C ASP A 219 -8.16 21.05 34.97
N ILE A 220 -9.04 21.06 33.98
CA ILE A 220 -8.93 21.91 32.79
C ILE A 220 -9.16 23.38 33.14
N ASP A 221 -10.15 23.69 33.98
CA ASP A 221 -10.44 25.07 34.41
C ASP A 221 -9.36 25.64 35.35
N ALA A 222 -8.68 24.77 36.10
CA ALA A 222 -7.54 25.13 36.95
C ALA A 222 -6.25 25.43 36.17
N LEU A 223 -6.17 25.10 34.87
CA LEU A 223 -5.02 25.44 34.04
C LEU A 223 -4.91 26.97 33.92
N PRO A 224 -3.70 27.54 34.04
CA PRO A 224 -3.51 28.96 33.75
C PRO A 224 -3.91 29.20 32.29
N LYS A 225 -4.92 30.05 32.09
CA LYS A 225 -5.27 30.61 30.78
C LYS A 225 -4.05 31.41 30.34
N SER A 226 -3.16 30.78 29.56
CA SER A 226 -1.99 31.47 29.02
C SER A 226 -2.47 32.40 27.92
N ASP A 227 -2.38 33.71 28.16
CA ASP A 227 -2.57 34.76 27.16
C ASP A 227 -1.45 34.63 26.09
N ALA A 228 -1.73 33.93 25.00
CA ALA A 228 -1.01 33.93 23.72
C ALA A 228 -1.94 33.20 22.74
N GLU A 229 -2.72 33.90 21.91
CA GLU A 229 -2.28 34.36 20.58
C GLU A 229 -1.47 33.28 19.87
N ASP A 230 -2.17 32.42 19.14
CA ASP A 230 -1.72 31.94 17.83
C ASP A 230 -2.98 31.83 16.97
N ASP A 231 -3.11 32.82 16.09
CA ASP A 231 -4.07 32.92 15.02
C ASP A 231 -3.93 31.71 14.09
N GLU A 232 -4.84 30.74 14.17
CA GLU A 232 -5.13 29.89 13.02
C GLU A 232 -6.26 30.59 12.25
N GLU A 233 -5.85 31.48 11.32
CA GLU A 233 -6.70 31.92 10.22
C GLU A 233 -7.28 30.66 9.56
N GLU A 234 -8.57 30.41 9.78
CA GLU A 234 -9.31 29.50 8.93
C GLU A 234 -9.29 30.09 7.52
N ALA A 235 -8.42 29.56 6.67
CA ALA A 235 -8.47 29.82 5.24
C ALA A 235 -9.80 29.26 4.71
N GLU A 236 -10.82 30.10 4.65
CA GLU A 236 -12.01 29.88 3.84
C GLU A 236 -11.53 29.60 2.40
N ILE A 237 -11.64 28.35 1.97
CA ILE A 237 -11.47 27.99 0.57
C ILE A 237 -12.74 28.44 -0.12
N ASP A 238 -12.70 29.63 -0.70
CA ASP A 238 -13.71 30.17 -1.60
C ASP A 238 -13.86 29.21 -2.81
N LEU A 239 -15.01 28.54 -2.86
CA LEU A 239 -15.43 27.67 -3.95
C LEU A 239 -16.53 28.36 -4.78
N GLU A 240 -16.30 29.59 -5.19
CA GLU A 240 -17.07 30.23 -6.27
C GLU A 240 -16.16 30.55 -7.48
N ASP A 241 -16.76 30.49 -8.66
CA ASP A 241 -16.22 30.78 -10.00
C ASP A 241 -15.33 29.73 -10.69
N THR A 242 -16.00 28.76 -11.33
CA THR A 242 -15.90 28.63 -12.80
C THR A 242 -17.24 28.15 -13.36
N ASP A 243 -18.18 29.07 -13.49
CA ASP A 243 -19.23 28.99 -14.52
C ASP A 243 -18.75 29.83 -15.71
N GLU A 244 -18.49 29.18 -16.85
CA GLU A 244 -18.68 29.80 -18.16
C GLU A 244 -19.45 28.81 -19.04
N GLU A 245 -20.76 29.09 -19.12
CA GLU A 245 -21.64 29.02 -20.29
C GLU A 245 -20.92 29.12 -21.65
N GLU A 246 -21.41 28.71 -22.82
CA GLU A 246 -22.65 28.13 -23.35
C GLU A 246 -22.29 27.77 -24.81
N GLY A 247 -23.14 26.97 -25.48
CA GLY A 247 -23.00 26.75 -26.91
C GLY A 247 -24.08 25.87 -27.52
N GLU A 248 -25.34 26.31 -27.44
CA GLU A 248 -26.40 25.88 -28.37
C GLU A 248 -26.12 26.42 -29.79
N GLY A 249 -26.41 25.59 -30.80
CA GLY A 249 -26.36 25.99 -32.21
C GLY A 249 -26.87 24.87 -33.12
N ASP A 250 -28.18 24.95 -33.42
CA ASP A 250 -28.97 24.39 -34.54
C ASP A 250 -28.73 22.95 -35.06
#